data_AF-A0A812PTA5-F1
#
_entry.id   AF-A0A812PTA5-F1
#
_cell.length_a   1.000
_cell.length_b   1.000
_cell.length_c   1.000
_cell.angle_alpha   90.00
_cell.angle_beta   90.00
_cell.angle_gamma   90.00
#
_symmetry.space_group_name_H-M   'P 1'
#
loop_
_entity.id
_entity.type
_entity.pdbx_description
1 polymer ?
#
loop_
_entity_poly.entity_id
_entity_poly.type
_entity_poly.pdbx_seq_one_letter_code
_entity_poly.pdbx_strand_id
1 'polypeptide(L)'
;MRIEKCRTGWNADRARWLRVPEAEVTQEPSDFEEDGCLLEVIRSSRSHPNEGKDLSDMSEDEREQLEDCLDSTEKPYPQPKRPVTLTQAVKCAEELWEDA
;
A
#
# COMPACT_ATOMS: atom_id res chain seq x y z
N MET A 1 0.08 -24.50 -12.13
CA MET A 1 1.50 -24.27 -11.77
C MET A 1 2.00 -22.83 -11.93
N ARG A 2 1.38 -21.93 -12.73
CA ARG A 2 1.79 -20.51 -12.79
C ARG A 2 1.34 -19.65 -11.60
N ILE A 3 0.21 -19.97 -10.98
CA ILE A 3 -0.43 -19.14 -9.94
C ILE A 3 0.37 -19.18 -8.62
N GLU A 4 0.89 -20.34 -8.21
CA GLU A 4 1.69 -20.47 -6.97
C GLU A 4 3.02 -19.71 -7.01
N LYS A 5 3.69 -19.66 -8.17
CA LYS A 5 4.94 -18.90 -8.31
C LYS A 5 4.73 -17.39 -8.14
N CYS A 6 3.61 -16.85 -8.64
CA CYS A 6 3.26 -15.44 -8.43
C CYS A 6 2.91 -15.18 -6.96
N ARG A 7 2.25 -16.12 -6.28
CA ARG A 7 1.88 -16.00 -4.87
C ARG A 7 3.10 -15.99 -3.94
N THR A 8 4.11 -16.83 -4.19
CA THR A 8 5.34 -16.87 -3.38
C THR A 8 6.19 -15.61 -3.54
N GLY A 9 6.30 -15.07 -4.76
CA GLY A 9 7.02 -13.81 -4.99
C GLY A 9 6.33 -12.63 -4.31
N TRP A 10 5.00 -12.55 -4.46
CA TRP A 10 4.19 -11.55 -3.79
C TRP A 10 4.32 -11.58 -2.27
N ASN A 11 4.28 -12.77 -1.64
CA ASN A 11 4.39 -12.90 -0.19
C ASN A 11 5.77 -12.45 0.31
N ALA A 12 6.85 -12.81 -0.37
CA ALA A 12 8.20 -12.36 -0.03
C ALA A 12 8.35 -10.83 -0.14
N ASP A 13 7.84 -10.22 -1.20
CA ASP A 13 7.91 -8.76 -1.40
C ASP A 13 7.00 -8.01 -0.41
N ARG A 14 5.80 -8.54 -0.15
CA ARG A 14 4.87 -8.01 0.85
C ARG A 14 5.46 -8.08 2.26
N ALA A 15 6.08 -9.19 2.63
CA ALA A 15 6.80 -9.36 3.90
C ALA A 15 7.93 -8.34 4.04
N ARG A 16 8.76 -8.19 2.99
CA ARG A 16 9.84 -7.20 2.95
C ARG A 16 9.31 -5.77 3.11
N TRP A 17 8.27 -5.39 2.38
CA TRP A 17 7.70 -4.06 2.43
C TRP A 17 7.08 -3.74 3.79
N LEU A 18 6.33 -4.69 4.36
CA LEU A 18 5.69 -4.53 5.66
C LEU A 18 6.65 -4.68 6.84
N ARG A 19 7.88 -5.18 6.58
CA ARG A 19 8.90 -5.50 7.58
C ARG A 19 8.41 -6.50 8.63
N VAL A 20 7.66 -7.50 8.17
CA VAL A 20 7.15 -8.60 9.00
C VAL A 20 7.57 -9.95 8.37
N PRO A 21 7.62 -11.05 9.15
CA PRO A 21 7.95 -12.36 8.60
C PRO A 21 6.97 -12.82 7.50
N GLU A 22 7.46 -13.60 6.53
CA GLU A 22 6.63 -14.12 5.44
C GLU A 22 5.49 -15.03 5.95
N ALA A 23 5.70 -15.68 7.10
CA ALA A 23 4.68 -16.47 7.79
C ALA A 23 3.48 -15.64 8.28
N GLU A 24 3.64 -14.34 8.49
CA GLU A 24 2.57 -13.46 8.96
C GLU A 24 1.74 -12.91 7.80
N VAL A 25 2.37 -12.61 6.66
CA VAL A 25 1.65 -12.11 5.47
C VAL A 25 0.92 -13.20 4.69
N THR A 26 1.24 -14.47 4.97
CA THR A 26 0.62 -15.66 4.36
C THR A 26 -0.64 -16.12 5.08
N GLN A 27 -0.91 -15.59 6.29
CA GLN A 27 -2.13 -15.85 7.02
C GLN A 27 -3.28 -15.05 6.39
N GLU A 28 -4.18 -15.76 5.71
CA GLU A 28 -5.42 -15.20 5.18
C GLU A 28 -6.50 -15.27 6.29
N PRO A 29 -7.28 -14.19 6.51
CA PRO A 29 -8.43 -14.23 7.40
C PRO A 29 -9.42 -15.33 7.00
N SER A 30 -10.17 -15.85 7.97
CA SER A 30 -11.09 -16.95 7.72
C SER A 30 -12.34 -16.52 6.93
N ASP A 31 -12.72 -15.24 7.04
CA ASP A 31 -13.73 -14.58 6.24
C ASP A 31 -13.37 -13.11 5.96
N PHE A 32 -14.23 -12.40 5.22
CA PHE A 32 -14.01 -11.01 4.83
C PHE A 32 -14.32 -9.99 5.95
N GLU A 33 -15.11 -10.38 6.95
CA GLU A 33 -15.50 -9.51 8.08
C GLU A 33 -14.47 -9.57 9.23
N GLU A 34 -13.52 -10.51 9.14
CA GLU A 34 -12.38 -10.63 10.04
C GLU A 34 -11.18 -9.81 9.52
N ASP A 35 -10.81 -8.75 10.23
CA ASP A 35 -9.66 -7.89 9.90
C ASP A 35 -8.30 -8.64 9.89
N GLY A 36 -8.27 -9.85 10.45
CA GLY A 36 -7.07 -10.68 10.62
C GLY A 36 -6.06 -10.07 11.60
N CYS A 37 -4.96 -10.79 11.85
CA CYS A 37 -3.93 -10.36 12.80
C CYS A 37 -2.80 -9.54 12.16
N LEU A 38 -2.74 -9.44 10.83
CA LEU A 38 -1.61 -8.82 10.13
C LEU A 38 -1.43 -7.34 10.51
N LEU A 39 -2.53 -6.59 10.71
CA LEU A 39 -2.47 -5.20 11.16
C LEU A 39 -1.84 -5.06 12.55
N GLU A 40 -2.15 -5.98 13.47
CA GLU A 40 -1.57 -6.00 14.81
C GLU A 40 -0.07 -6.31 14.74
N VAL A 41 0.32 -7.31 13.95
CA VAL A 41 1.73 -7.66 13.71
C VAL A 41 2.51 -6.47 13.13
N ILE A 42 1.93 -5.75 12.17
CA ILE A 42 2.54 -4.54 11.59
C ILE A 42 2.72 -3.47 12.67
N ARG A 43 1.69 -3.21 13.50
CA ARG A 43 1.75 -2.23 14.59
C ARG A 43 2.83 -2.60 15.63
N SER A 44 2.90 -3.86 16.03
CA SER A 44 3.91 -4.37 16.97
C SER A 44 5.32 -4.31 16.37
N SER A 45 5.49 -4.64 15.10
CA SER A 45 6.80 -4.57 14.42
C SER A 45 7.28 -3.12 14.24
N ARG A 46 6.34 -2.18 14.08
CA ARG A 46 6.59 -0.73 13.99
C ARG A 46 6.66 -0.03 15.34
N SER A 47 6.43 -0.74 16.46
CA SER A 47 6.48 -0.17 17.82
C SER A 47 7.90 0.10 18.34
N HIS A 48 8.93 -0.09 17.50
CA HIS A 48 10.25 0.46 17.78
C HIS A 48 10.19 2.00 17.78
N PRO A 49 10.70 2.68 18.81
CA PRO A 49 10.48 4.11 19.02
C PRO A 49 11.27 5.03 18.06
N ASN A 50 11.70 4.57 16.86
CA ASN A 50 12.53 5.42 16.02
C ASN A 50 12.62 5.10 14.51
N GLU A 51 11.54 4.65 13.84
CA GLU A 51 11.52 4.63 12.35
C GLU A 51 10.17 4.98 11.69
N GLY A 52 9.17 5.39 12.47
CA GLY A 52 8.14 6.29 11.98
C GLY A 52 8.51 7.66 12.52
N LYS A 53 8.81 8.63 11.64
CA LYS A 53 8.89 10.03 12.05
C LYS A 53 7.60 10.30 12.82
N ASP A 54 7.71 10.57 14.12
CA ASP A 54 6.56 10.92 14.92
C ASP A 54 5.92 12.11 14.21
N LEU A 55 4.68 11.94 13.73
CA LEU A 55 4.02 13.01 12.98
C LEU A 55 3.79 14.24 13.89
N SER A 56 3.98 14.09 15.21
CA SER A 56 4.01 15.20 16.14
C SER A 56 5.27 16.09 16.07
N ASP A 57 6.35 15.64 15.43
CA ASP A 57 7.54 16.46 15.12
C ASP A 57 7.38 17.28 13.83
N MET A 58 6.24 17.19 13.13
CA MET A 58 5.97 18.01 11.94
C MET A 58 5.68 19.45 12.34
N SER A 59 6.26 20.39 11.60
CA SER A 59 5.85 21.79 11.69
C SER A 59 4.39 21.98 11.25
N GLU A 60 3.78 23.09 11.66
CA GLU A 60 2.41 23.43 11.26
C GLU A 60 2.27 23.51 9.73
N ASP A 61 3.24 24.12 9.05
CA ASP A 61 3.28 24.23 7.59
C ASP A 61 3.43 22.87 6.89
N GLU A 62 4.23 21.94 7.43
CA GLU A 62 4.36 20.59 6.89
C GLU A 62 3.06 19.80 7.06
N ARG A 63 2.36 20.01 8.18
CA ARG A 63 1.09 19.35 8.48
C ARG A 63 -0.03 19.87 7.57
N GLU A 64 -0.10 21.18 7.35
CA GLU A 64 -1.04 21.80 6.40
C GLU A 64 -0.83 21.25 4.97
N GLN A 65 0.43 21.17 4.51
CA GLN A 65 0.74 20.59 3.20
C GLN A 65 0.36 19.11 3.08
N LEU A 66 0.51 18.33 4.15
CA LEU A 66 0.11 16.93 4.17
C LEU A 66 -1.42 16.80 4.13
N GLU A 67 -2.13 17.63 4.89
CA GLU A 67 -3.61 17.70 4.89
C GLU A 67 -4.12 18.02 3.47
N ASP A 68 -3.56 19.02 2.79
CA ASP A 68 -3.89 19.36 1.39
C ASP A 68 -3.64 18.20 0.42
N CYS A 69 -2.53 17.48 0.61
CA CYS A 69 -2.20 16.32 -0.22
C CYS A 69 -3.18 15.16 -0.02
N LEU A 70 -3.58 14.90 1.23
CA LEU A 70 -4.58 13.88 1.54
C LEU A 70 -5.95 14.26 0.98
N ASP A 71 -6.40 15.50 1.17
CA ASP A 71 -7.67 15.99 0.61
C ASP A 71 -7.72 15.93 -0.93
N SER A 72 -6.56 16.09 -1.58
CA SER A 72 -6.41 15.96 -3.03
C SER A 72 -6.46 14.50 -3.51
N THR A 73 -5.92 13.56 -2.71
CA THR A 73 -5.77 12.15 -3.08
C THR A 73 -6.88 11.24 -2.56
N GLU A 74 -7.61 11.65 -1.52
CA GLU A 74 -8.74 10.91 -0.92
C GLU A 74 -9.99 10.96 -1.80
N LYS A 75 -10.11 11.97 -2.67
CA LYS A 75 -11.25 12.05 -3.60
C LYS A 75 -11.20 10.88 -4.58
N PRO A 76 -12.34 10.19 -4.84
CA PRO A 76 -12.37 9.11 -5.79
C PRO A 76 -11.83 9.63 -7.13
N TYR A 77 -10.80 8.94 -7.66
CA TYR A 77 -10.26 9.25 -8.97
C TYR A 77 -11.44 9.43 -9.95
N PRO A 78 -11.49 10.54 -10.69
CA PRO A 78 -12.62 10.82 -11.56
C PRO A 78 -12.83 9.61 -12.47
N GLN A 79 -14.08 9.18 -12.59
CA GLN A 79 -14.39 8.05 -13.45
C GLN A 79 -13.82 8.32 -14.85
N PRO A 80 -13.16 7.33 -15.47
CA PRO A 80 -12.57 7.53 -16.78
C PRO A 80 -13.69 7.93 -17.74
N LYS A 81 -13.46 9.01 -18.50
CA LYS A 81 -14.46 9.57 -19.46
C LYS A 81 -14.89 8.56 -20.52
N ARG A 82 -14.13 7.47 -20.67
CA ARG A 82 -14.39 6.35 -21.56
C ARG A 82 -14.04 5.05 -20.84
N PRO A 83 -14.76 3.95 -21.09
CA PRO A 83 -14.32 2.63 -20.64
C PRO A 83 -12.98 2.29 -21.29
N VAL A 84 -12.00 1.95 -20.48
CA VAL A 84 -10.66 1.54 -20.91
C VAL A 84 -10.41 0.15 -20.34
N THR A 85 -9.79 -0.73 -21.13
CA THR A 85 -9.40 -2.05 -20.63
C THR A 85 -8.22 -1.92 -19.66
N LEU A 86 -8.12 -2.82 -18.67
CA LEU A 86 -7.00 -2.81 -17.73
C LEU A 86 -5.64 -2.82 -18.45
N THR A 87 -5.51 -3.61 -19.51
CA THR A 87 -4.28 -3.67 -20.32
C THR A 87 -3.89 -2.32 -20.92
N GLN A 88 -4.86 -1.57 -21.44
CA GLN A 88 -4.60 -0.24 -21.99
C GLN A 88 -4.24 0.77 -20.90
N ALA A 89 -4.87 0.68 -19.72
CA ALA A 89 -4.55 1.53 -18.58
C ALA A 89 -3.12 1.29 -18.07
N VAL A 90 -2.70 0.02 -17.95
CA VAL A 90 -1.34 -0.37 -17.56
C VAL A 90 -0.31 0.15 -18.56
N LYS A 91 -0.52 -0.09 -19.86
CA LYS A 91 0.40 0.38 -20.91
C LYS A 91 0.55 1.90 -20.90
N CYS A 92 -0.56 2.63 -20.73
CA CYS A 92 -0.53 4.08 -20.64
C CYS A 92 0.24 4.59 -19.41
N ALA A 93 0.12 3.89 -18.27
CA ALA A 93 0.85 4.24 -17.06
C ALA A 93 2.35 3.97 -17.20
N GLU A 94 2.75 2.84 -17.81
CA GLU A 94 4.15 2.52 -18.10
C GLU A 94 4.78 3.59 -19.01
N GLU A 95 4.10 3.99 -20.09
CA GLU A 95 4.55 5.06 -20.99
C GLU A 95 4.73 6.41 -20.26
N LEU A 96 3.78 6.80 -19.41
CA LEU A 96 3.88 8.03 -18.61
C LEU A 96 5.03 8.02 -17.59
N TRP A 97 5.37 6.86 -17.04
CA TRP A 97 6.45 6.71 -16.07
C TRP A 97 7.85 6.69 -16.70
N GLU A 98 7.98 6.25 -17.96
CA GLU A 98 9.27 6.32 -18.66
C GLU A 98 9.63 7.74 -19.13
N ASP A 99 8.63 8.62 -19.26
CA ASP A 99 8.80 10.02 -19.69
C ASP A 99 9.11 11.01 -18.54
N ALA A 100 9.10 10.55 -17.27
CA ALA A 100 9.28 11.37 -16.06
C ALA A 100 10.66 11.22 -15.41
#